data_AF-A0A8X8LEE5-F1
#
_entry.id   AF-A0A8X8LEE5-F1
#
_cell.length_a   1.000
_cell.length_b   1.000
_cell.length_c   1.000
_cell.angle_alpha   90.00
_cell.angle_beta   90.00
_cell.angle_gamma   90.00
#
_symmetry.space_group_name_H-M   'P 1'
#
loop_
_entity.id
_entity.type
_entity.pdbx_description
1 polymer ?
#
loop_
_entity_poly.entity_id
_entity_poly.type
_entity_poly.pdbx_seq_one_letter_code
_entity_poly.pdbx_strand_id
1 'polypeptide(L)'
;MTEQKHTQSAPLFGKENLTWMLIGGVIVALGFFLMSGGKSPDPNVFDTNLVYSTTRITVAPIVIVLGLLVEIYAIFKKPKAAH
;
A
#
# COMPACT_ATOMS: atom_id res chain seq x y z
N MET A 1 -32.77 -18.77 28.91
CA MET A 1 -32.24 -18.87 27.54
C MET A 1 -31.75 -17.49 27.16
N THR A 2 -30.44 -17.23 27.26
CA THR A 2 -29.85 -15.95 26.88
C THR A 2 -29.69 -15.91 25.36
N GLU A 3 -30.40 -14.99 24.74
CA GLU A 3 -30.37 -14.72 23.30
C GLU A 3 -28.97 -14.19 22.93
N GLN A 4 -28.18 -14.98 22.18
CA GLN A 4 -26.93 -14.50 21.62
C GLN A 4 -27.24 -13.56 20.45
N LYS A 5 -27.31 -12.25 20.73
CA LYS A 5 -27.25 -11.23 19.68
C LYS A 5 -25.90 -11.37 18.96
N HIS A 6 -25.94 -11.93 17.76
CA HIS A 6 -24.85 -11.85 16.81
C HIS A 6 -24.62 -10.37 16.55
N THR A 7 -23.62 -9.78 17.20
CA THR A 7 -23.15 -8.43 16.87
C THR A 7 -22.63 -8.49 15.45
N GLN A 8 -23.49 -8.22 14.47
CA GLN A 8 -23.04 -7.92 13.13
C GLN A 8 -22.24 -6.64 13.24
N SER A 9 -20.92 -6.79 13.34
CA SER A 9 -19.96 -5.70 13.20
C SER A 9 -20.23 -5.05 11.85
N ALA A 10 -20.96 -3.94 11.85
CA ALA A 10 -21.11 -3.14 10.65
C ALA A 10 -19.68 -2.80 10.17
N PRO A 11 -19.35 -3.06 8.90
CA PRO A 11 -18.02 -2.76 8.41
C PRO A 11 -17.76 -1.26 8.59
N LEU A 12 -16.65 -0.92 9.26
CA LEU A 12 -16.25 0.46 9.56
C LEU A 12 -16.04 1.29 8.29
N PHE A 13 -15.74 0.62 7.18
CA PHE A 13 -15.52 1.21 5.86
C PHE A 13 -16.52 0.65 4.85
N GLY A 14 -17.03 1.51 3.98
CA GLY A 14 -17.85 1.09 2.85
C GLY A 14 -17.05 0.22 1.86
N LYS A 15 -17.74 -0.63 1.09
CA LYS A 15 -17.11 -1.51 0.09
C LYS A 15 -16.20 -0.73 -0.88
N GLU A 16 -16.64 0.46 -1.29
CA GLU A 16 -15.89 1.32 -2.20
C GLU A 16 -14.58 1.82 -1.57
N ASN A 17 -14.62 2.25 -0.30
CA ASN A 17 -13.43 2.65 0.45
C ASN A 17 -12.43 1.50 0.58
N LEU A 18 -12.91 0.30 0.90
CA LEU A 18 -12.07 -0.87 1.03
C LEU A 18 -11.34 -1.20 -0.29
N THR A 19 -12.01 -1.02 -1.43
CA THR A 19 -11.37 -1.15 -2.75
C THR A 19 -10.28 -0.11 -2.95
N TRP A 20 -10.52 1.16 -2.59
CA TRP A 20 -9.51 2.22 -2.69
C TRP A 20 -8.30 1.97 -1.76
N MET A 21 -8.53 1.45 -0.55
CA MET A 21 -7.47 1.03 0.36
C MET A 21 -6.66 -0.13 -0.23
N LEU A 22 -7.31 -1.15 -0.79
CA LEU A 22 -6.60 -2.24 -1.47
C LEU A 22 -5.71 -1.74 -2.60
N ILE A 23 -6.20 -0.79 -3.40
CA ILE A 23 -5.42 -0.18 -4.48
C ILE A 23 -4.22 0.59 -3.91
N GLY A 24 -4.42 1.42 -2.87
CA GLY A 24 -3.36 2.14 -2.18
C GLY A 24 -2.29 1.21 -1.61
N GLY A 25 -2.71 0.15 -0.91
CA GLY A 25 -1.83 -0.88 -0.38
C GLY A 25 -0.99 -1.60 -1.44
N VAL A 26 -1.58 -1.92 -2.61
CA VAL A 26 -0.82 -2.51 -3.74
C VAL A 26 0.23 -1.53 -4.25
N ILE A 27 -0.09 -0.24 -4.37
CA ILE A 27 0.88 0.78 -4.83
C ILE A 27 2.04 0.90 -3.83
N VAL A 28 1.75 0.93 -2.53
CA VAL A 28 2.78 0.96 -1.48
C VAL A 28 3.65 -0.31 -1.54
N ALA A 29 3.04 -1.49 -1.69
CA ALA A 29 3.77 -2.75 -1.82
C ALA A 29 4.67 -2.77 -3.06
N LEU A 30 4.21 -2.22 -4.19
CA LEU A 30 5.04 -2.04 -5.39
C LEU A 30 6.21 -1.10 -5.14
N GLY A 31 6.00 0.00 -4.40
CA GLY A 31 7.07 0.90 -4.00
C GLY A 31 8.16 0.21 -3.19
N PHE A 32 7.78 -0.58 -2.18
CA PHE A 32 8.73 -1.40 -1.42
C PHE A 32 9.39 -2.50 -2.28
N PHE A 33 8.65 -3.10 -3.21
CA PHE A 33 9.19 -4.08 -4.14
C PHE A 33 10.29 -3.47 -5.03
N LEU A 34 10.09 -2.25 -5.54
CA LEU A 34 11.10 -1.51 -6.30
C LEU A 34 12.37 -1.27 -5.47
N MET A 35 12.24 -0.98 -4.16
CA MET A 35 13.37 -0.86 -3.23
C MET A 35 14.10 -2.19 -3.01
N SER A 36 13.42 -3.34 -3.14
CA SER A 36 14.02 -4.66 -2.90
C SER A 36 14.95 -5.16 -4.02
N GLY A 37 14.96 -4.47 -5.17
CA GLY A 37 15.82 -4.83 -6.31
C GLY A 37 17.32 -4.72 -6.01
N GLY A 38 18.17 -5.10 -6.98
CA GLY A 38 19.62 -4.80 -7.01
C GLY A 38 20.51 -5.60 -6.09
N LYS A 39 20.11 -6.85 -5.81
CA LYS A 39 21.11 -7.86 -5.48
C LYS A 39 22.06 -7.98 -6.67
N SER A 40 23.33 -7.64 -6.44
CA SER A 40 24.39 -7.96 -7.37
C SER A 40 24.49 -9.48 -7.47
N PRO A 41 24.48 -10.09 -8.68
CA PRO A 41 24.65 -11.53 -8.83
C PRO A 41 26.01 -12.03 -8.35
N ASP A 42 27.01 -11.15 -8.20
CA ASP A 42 28.31 -11.45 -7.61
C ASP A 42 28.56 -10.54 -6.38
N PRO A 43 28.60 -11.08 -5.15
CA PRO A 43 28.82 -10.30 -3.93
C PRO A 43 30.23 -9.68 -3.84
N ASN A 44 31.16 -10.07 -4.72
CA ASN A 44 32.51 -9.50 -4.79
C ASN A 44 32.63 -8.34 -5.80
N VAL A 45 31.59 -8.09 -6.59
CA VAL A 45 31.53 -6.99 -7.56
C VAL A 45 30.47 -5.99 -7.12
N PHE A 46 30.93 -4.87 -6.54
CA PHE A 46 30.07 -3.73 -6.23
C PHE A 46 29.69 -3.00 -7.52
N ASP A 47 28.62 -3.47 -8.15
CA ASP A 47 28.02 -2.79 -9.29
C ASP A 47 27.23 -1.58 -8.80
N THR A 48 27.89 -0.42 -8.77
CA THR A 48 27.33 0.85 -8.25
C THR A 48 26.03 1.24 -8.95
N ASN A 49 25.85 0.86 -10.22
CA ASN A 49 24.62 1.08 -10.98
C ASN A 49 23.41 0.26 -10.46
N LEU A 50 23.65 -0.92 -9.87
CA LEU A 50 22.60 -1.77 -9.31
C LEU A 50 22.18 -1.33 -7.90
N VAL A 51 23.08 -0.68 -7.16
CA VAL A 51 22.85 -0.18 -5.80
C VAL A 51 22.33 1.26 -5.80
N TYR A 52 22.94 2.15 -6.59
CA TYR A 52 22.56 3.56 -6.76
C TYR A 52 21.68 3.77 -8.00
N SER A 53 20.69 2.91 -8.18
CA SER A 53 19.70 3.13 -9.24
C SER A 53 18.78 4.28 -8.82
N THR A 54 18.64 5.29 -9.69
CA THR A 54 17.65 6.38 -9.56
C THR A 54 16.25 5.85 -9.26
N THR A 55 15.94 4.63 -9.73
CA THR A 55 14.69 3.94 -9.45
C THR A 55 14.47 3.66 -7.96
N ARG A 56 15.50 3.37 -7.17
CA ARG A 56 15.33 3.12 -5.72
C ARG A 56 15.44 4.33 -4.85
N ILE A 57 16.29 5.28 -5.23
CA ILE A 57 16.53 6.47 -4.42
C ILE A 57 15.44 7.52 -4.67
N THR A 58 14.89 7.57 -5.89
CA THR A 58 13.91 8.60 -6.28
C THR A 58 12.56 8.01 -6.61
N VAL A 59 12.48 7.04 -7.53
CA VAL A 59 11.18 6.54 -8.00
C VAL A 59 10.45 5.78 -6.90
N ALA A 60 11.12 4.88 -6.18
CA ALA A 60 10.47 4.07 -5.17
C ALA A 60 9.90 4.89 -4.00
N PRO A 61 10.62 5.87 -3.40
CA PRO A 61 10.04 6.74 -2.37
C PRO A 61 8.84 7.55 -2.88
N ILE A 62 8.90 8.04 -4.13
CA ILE A 62 7.78 8.78 -4.74
C ILE A 62 6.56 7.86 -4.88
N VAL A 63 6.74 6.62 -5.34
CA VAL A 63 5.64 5.64 -5.47
C VAL A 63 5.02 5.33 -4.12
N ILE A 64 5.83 5.15 -3.06
CA ILE A 64 5.34 4.92 -1.70
C ILE A 64 4.50 6.11 -1.23
N VAL A 65 5.00 7.35 -1.40
CA VAL A 65 4.27 8.56 -1.02
C VAL A 65 2.94 8.68 -1.77
N LEU A 66 2.93 8.40 -3.07
CA LEU A 66 1.70 8.39 -3.86
C LEU A 66 0.70 7.33 -3.34
N GLY A 67 1.17 6.13 -3.00
CA GLY A 67 0.33 5.09 -2.40
C GLY A 67 -0.26 5.52 -1.05
N LEU A 68 0.54 6.19 -0.20
CA LEU A 68 0.07 6.73 1.08
C LEU A 68 -0.97 7.86 0.89
N LEU A 69 -0.82 8.71 -0.13
CA LEU A 69 -1.83 9.72 -0.46
C LEU A 69 -3.15 9.09 -0.90
N VAL A 70 -3.10 7.99 -1.65
CA VAL A 70 -4.29 7.21 -2.03
C VAL A 70 -4.95 6.59 -0.80
N GLU A 71 -4.18 6.04 0.14
CA GLU A 71 -4.71 5.52 1.42
C GLU A 71 -5.38 6.60 2.27
N ILE A 72 -4.75 7.77 2.39
CA ILE A 72 -5.34 8.94 3.07
C ILE A 72 -6.68 9.27 2.40
N TYR A 73 -6.71 9.39 1.07
CA TYR A 73 -7.95 9.63 0.34
C TYR A 73 -9.00 8.52 0.59
N ALA A 74 -8.61 7.25 0.57
CA ALA A 74 -9.50 6.11 0.77
C ALA A 74 -10.14 6.09 2.16
N ILE A 75 -9.38 6.45 3.19
CA ILE A 75 -9.83 6.53 4.58
C ILE A 75 -10.76 7.74 4.77
N PHE A 76 -10.39 8.91 4.25
CA PHE A 76 -11.18 10.13 4.41
C PHE A 76 -12.39 10.20 3.49
N LYS A 77 -12.42 9.45 2.39
CA LYS A 77 -13.58 9.34 1.51
C LYS A 77 -14.75 8.90 2.37
N LYS A 78 -15.75 9.76 2.56
CA LYS A 78 -16.91 9.38 3.35
C LYS A 78 -17.55 8.15 2.69
N PRO A 79 -17.73 7.03 3.42
CA PRO A 79 -18.47 5.92 2.86
C PRO A 79 -19.85 6.47 2.49
N LYS A 80 -20.28 6.24 1.25
CA LYS A 80 -21.67 6.50 0.85
C LYS A 80 -22.51 5.81 1.90
N ALA A 81 -23.18 6.58 2.76
CA ALA A 81 -24.00 6.02 3.83
C ALA A 81 -24.88 4.97 3.17
N ALA A 82 -24.78 3.73 3.66
CA ALA A 82 -25.74 2.70 3.29
C ALA A 82 -27.08 3.24 3.80
N HIS A 83 -27.83 3.85 2.89
CA HIS A 83 -29.14 4.40 3.15
C HIS A 83 -30.15 3.26 3.23
#